data_AF-A0A961CHN6-F1
#
_entry.id   AF-A0A961CHN6-F1
#
_cell.length_a   1.000
_cell.length_b   1.000
_cell.length_c   1.000
_cell.angle_alpha   90.00
_cell.angle_beta   90.00
_cell.angle_gamma   90.00
#
_symmetry.space_group_name_H-M   'P 1'
#
loop_
_entity.id
_entity.type
_entity.pdbx_description
1 polymer ?
#
loop_
_entity_poly.entity_id
_entity_poly.type
_entity_poly.pdbx_seq_one_letter_code
_entity_poly.pdbx_strand_id
1 'polypeptide(L)'
;PFTASPGTVQLVRLAIDLAAGTVTMDRRDDRSCEFARIDDRLIGRRHDWFIISADSGDNPFGADAFDQLWRVEGDSGAITERRLGAEGIGESIFAPRADGDGGYVLSYLYTLDGDTTDLLILDVDDLDGDEVARIHLPVRVPLGLHGSWVDP
;
A
#
# COMPACT_ATOMS: atom_id res chain seq x y z
N PRO A 1 -4.09 15.50 -28.30
CA PRO A 1 -3.54 16.13 -27.08
C PRO A 1 -4.37 15.71 -25.85
N PHE A 2 -3.85 14.80 -25.03
CA PHE A 2 -4.53 14.39 -23.81
C PHE A 2 -4.40 15.51 -22.77
N THR A 3 -5.48 16.26 -22.57
CA THR A 3 -5.64 17.14 -21.42
C THR A 3 -6.06 16.26 -20.25
N ALA A 4 -5.09 15.79 -19.46
CA ALA A 4 -5.40 15.20 -18.18
C ALA A 4 -5.80 16.34 -17.23
N SER A 5 -7.08 16.36 -16.80
CA SER A 5 -7.38 16.77 -15.42
C SER A 5 -6.42 16.00 -14.50
N PRO A 6 -5.91 16.56 -13.37
CA PRO A 6 -5.03 15.81 -12.48
C PRO A 6 -5.71 14.46 -12.18
N GLY A 7 -5.17 13.41 -12.81
CA GLY A 7 -5.87 12.16 -12.95
C GLY A 7 -5.71 11.39 -11.66
N THR A 8 -6.78 10.78 -11.18
CA THR A 8 -6.73 9.76 -10.14
C THR A 8 -5.70 8.71 -10.55
N VAL A 9 -4.71 8.44 -9.69
CA VAL A 9 -3.69 7.41 -9.96
C VAL A 9 -4.31 6.07 -9.63
N GLN A 10 -4.36 5.14 -10.59
CA GLN A 10 -5.19 3.95 -10.48
C GLN A 10 -4.39 2.68 -10.72
N LEU A 11 -4.80 1.63 -10.02
CA LEU A 11 -4.30 0.28 -10.21
C LEU A 11 -4.82 -0.31 -11.53
N VAL A 12 -3.90 -0.60 -12.45
CA VAL A 12 -4.19 -1.23 -13.75
C VAL A 12 -3.32 -2.47 -13.92
N ARG A 13 -3.96 -3.61 -14.18
CA ARG A 13 -3.28 -4.84 -14.60
C ARG A 13 -3.12 -4.85 -16.12
N LEU A 14 -1.90 -5.04 -16.58
CA LEU A 14 -1.59 -5.27 -17.99
C LEU A 14 -1.36 -6.75 -18.23
N ALA A 15 -2.05 -7.36 -19.18
CA ALA A 15 -1.69 -8.68 -19.71
C ALA A 15 -1.12 -8.53 -21.11
N ILE A 16 0.12 -8.96 -21.30
CA ILE A 16 0.87 -8.78 -22.55
C ILE A 16 1.05 -10.16 -23.18
N ASP A 17 0.49 -10.35 -24.38
CA ASP A 17 0.74 -11.54 -25.20
C ASP A 17 1.77 -11.19 -26.27
N LEU A 18 2.99 -11.71 -26.09
CA LEU A 18 4.11 -11.45 -27.00
C LEU A 18 3.97 -12.17 -28.34
N ALA A 19 3.28 -13.31 -28.39
CA ALA A 19 3.09 -14.08 -29.62
C ALA A 19 2.03 -13.44 -30.51
N ALA A 20 0.94 -12.96 -29.89
CA ALA A 20 -0.12 -12.23 -30.59
C ALA A 20 0.23 -10.74 -30.84
N GLY A 21 1.21 -10.20 -30.11
CA GLY A 21 1.57 -8.78 -30.15
C GLY A 21 0.49 -7.87 -29.58
N THR A 22 -0.24 -8.34 -28.55
CA THR A 22 -1.38 -7.64 -27.96
C THR A 22 -1.17 -7.32 -26.50
N VAL A 23 -1.90 -6.31 -26.01
CA VAL A 23 -2.00 -5.96 -24.60
C VAL A 23 -3.46 -5.78 -24.22
N THR A 24 -3.86 -6.32 -23.09
CA THR A 24 -5.13 -5.98 -22.44
C THR A 24 -4.86 -5.20 -21.16
N MET A 25 -5.76 -4.25 -20.88
CA MET A 25 -5.70 -3.39 -19.71
C MET A 25 -6.95 -3.65 -18.87
N ASP A 26 -6.75 -3.95 -17.60
CA ASP A 26 -7.81 -4.26 -16.64
C ASP A 26 -7.65 -3.35 -15.42
N ARG A 27 -8.48 -2.32 -15.33
CA ARG A 27 -8.50 -1.39 -14.20
C ARG A 27 -9.25 -2.04 -13.04
N ARG A 28 -8.58 -2.15 -11.90
CA ARG A 28 -9.06 -2.96 -10.77
C ARG A 28 -9.93 -2.19 -9.79
N ASP A 29 -9.66 -0.91 -9.58
CA ASP A 29 -10.47 -0.01 -8.77
C ASP A 29 -10.42 1.41 -9.37
N ASP A 30 -11.41 2.23 -9.00
CA ASP A 30 -11.56 3.59 -9.49
C ASP A 30 -10.96 4.65 -8.58
N ARG A 31 -10.72 4.30 -7.30
CA ARG A 31 -10.12 5.19 -6.31
C ARG A 31 -8.61 5.34 -6.54
N SER A 32 -8.07 6.42 -5.98
CA SER A 32 -6.65 6.74 -6.07
C SER A 32 -5.83 5.77 -5.22
N CYS A 33 -4.69 5.31 -5.72
CA CYS A 33 -3.78 4.46 -4.99
C CYS A 33 -2.34 4.55 -5.53
N GLU A 34 -1.35 4.33 -4.66
CA GLU A 34 0.08 4.34 -4.99
C GLU A 34 0.85 3.46 -4.00
N PHE A 35 2.16 3.35 -4.20
CA PHE A 35 3.11 2.68 -3.31
C PHE A 35 2.81 1.19 -3.14
N ALA A 36 2.53 0.52 -4.25
CA ALA A 36 2.27 -0.92 -4.26
C ALA A 36 3.52 -1.69 -3.82
N ARG A 37 3.35 -2.65 -2.90
CA ARG A 37 4.40 -3.52 -2.38
C ARG A 37 3.97 -4.97 -2.34
N ILE A 38 4.92 -5.85 -2.62
CA ILE A 38 4.78 -7.31 -2.53
C ILE A 38 5.75 -7.85 -1.49
N ASP A 39 5.68 -9.16 -1.24
CA ASP A 39 6.84 -9.88 -0.71
C ASP A 39 8.02 -9.77 -1.69
N ASP A 40 9.09 -9.10 -1.27
CA ASP A 40 10.29 -8.88 -2.08
C ASP A 40 10.93 -10.21 -2.56
N ARG A 41 10.68 -11.32 -1.84
CA ARG A 41 11.06 -12.68 -2.27
C ARG A 41 10.32 -13.13 -3.53
N LEU A 42 9.28 -12.44 -3.98
CA LEU A 42 8.48 -12.76 -5.16
C LEU A 42 8.66 -11.75 -6.32
N ILE A 43 9.63 -10.83 -6.23
CA ILE A 43 9.93 -9.89 -7.32
C ILE A 43 10.18 -10.63 -8.64
N GLY A 44 9.47 -10.20 -9.69
CA GLY A 44 9.52 -10.81 -11.02
C GLY A 44 8.82 -12.17 -11.12
N ARG A 45 8.12 -12.63 -10.08
CA ARG A 45 7.37 -13.87 -10.04
C ARG A 45 5.88 -13.62 -9.81
N ARG A 46 5.07 -14.65 -10.07
CA ARG A 46 3.66 -14.65 -9.66
C ARG A 46 3.59 -14.50 -8.13
N HIS A 47 2.72 -13.62 -7.69
CA HIS A 47 2.37 -13.38 -6.30
C HIS A 47 0.85 -13.35 -6.20
N ASP A 48 0.32 -13.94 -5.14
CA ASP A 48 -1.12 -14.11 -4.99
C ASP A 48 -1.81 -12.87 -4.46
N TRP A 49 -1.06 -11.96 -3.83
CA TRP A 49 -1.54 -10.68 -3.34
C TRP A 49 -0.43 -9.64 -3.29
N PHE A 50 -0.81 -8.37 -3.13
CA PHE A 50 0.07 -7.25 -2.84
C PHE A 50 -0.65 -6.24 -1.94
N ILE A 51 0.09 -5.34 -1.30
CA ILE A 51 -0.48 -4.22 -0.54
C ILE A 51 -0.29 -2.91 -1.30
N ILE A 52 -1.17 -1.94 -1.08
CA ILE A 52 -1.11 -0.63 -1.73
C ILE A 52 -1.77 0.43 -0.85
N SER A 53 -1.18 1.63 -0.79
CA SER A 53 -1.78 2.78 -0.08
C SER A 53 -2.84 3.42 -0.98
N ALA A 54 -3.98 3.80 -0.41
CA ALA A 54 -5.14 4.23 -1.19
C ALA A 54 -5.98 5.32 -0.52
N ASP A 55 -6.73 6.04 -1.34
CA ASP A 55 -7.66 7.08 -0.91
C ASP A 55 -9.07 6.53 -0.72
N SER A 56 -9.69 6.85 0.41
CA SER A 56 -11.09 6.57 0.68
C SER A 56 -12.06 7.39 -0.19
N GLY A 57 -11.56 8.47 -0.80
CA GLY A 57 -12.34 9.50 -1.49
C GLY A 57 -12.63 10.74 -0.64
N ASP A 58 -12.55 10.61 0.69
CA ASP A 58 -12.71 11.70 1.67
C ASP A 58 -11.40 12.00 2.42
N ASN A 59 -10.25 11.69 1.81
CA ASN A 59 -8.93 11.80 2.41
C ASN A 59 -8.62 13.27 2.85
N PRO A 60 -8.38 13.52 4.15
CA PRO A 60 -8.09 14.88 4.65
C PRO A 60 -6.66 15.35 4.37
N PHE A 61 -5.75 14.46 3.93
CA PHE A 61 -4.35 14.74 3.68
C PHE A 61 -4.06 15.24 2.24
N GLY A 62 -5.07 15.25 1.37
CA GLY A 62 -4.89 15.63 -0.03
C GLY A 62 -3.91 14.71 -0.75
N ALA A 63 -3.01 15.27 -1.56
CA ALA A 63 -2.07 14.47 -2.35
C ALA A 63 -0.82 14.02 -1.56
N ASP A 64 -0.68 14.42 -0.29
CA ASP A 64 0.55 14.22 0.48
C ASP A 64 0.61 12.85 1.17
N ALA A 65 -0.53 12.26 1.52
CA ALA A 65 -0.65 10.96 2.19
C ALA A 65 -1.98 10.30 1.85
N PHE A 66 -2.10 9.01 2.15
CA PHE A 66 -3.28 8.18 1.94
C PHE A 66 -3.94 7.80 3.27
N ASP A 67 -5.26 7.65 3.30
CA ASP A 67 -6.03 7.34 4.53
C ASP A 67 -6.52 5.88 4.60
N GLN A 68 -6.16 5.07 3.60
CA GLN A 68 -6.38 3.62 3.58
C GLN A 68 -5.14 2.83 3.21
N LEU A 69 -5.07 1.60 3.72
CA LEU A 69 -4.19 0.56 3.24
C LEU A 69 -5.03 -0.58 2.69
N TRP A 70 -4.70 -1.07 1.50
CA TRP A 70 -5.37 -2.19 0.87
C TRP A 70 -4.46 -3.40 0.79
N ARG A 71 -5.04 -4.59 0.92
CA ARG A 71 -4.48 -5.85 0.41
C ARG A 71 -5.32 -6.30 -0.77
N VAL A 72 -4.69 -6.48 -1.92
CA VAL A 72 -5.33 -6.80 -3.19
C VAL A 72 -4.93 -8.20 -3.61
N GLU A 73 -5.91 -9.06 -3.84
CA GLU A 73 -5.72 -10.40 -4.40
C GLU A 73 -5.37 -10.30 -5.90
N GLY A 74 -4.25 -10.89 -6.32
CA GLY A 74 -3.67 -10.72 -7.65
C GLY A 74 -4.56 -11.25 -8.78
N ASP A 75 -5.17 -12.42 -8.59
CA ASP A 75 -6.03 -13.01 -9.62
C ASP A 75 -7.41 -12.35 -9.67
N SER A 76 -8.13 -12.39 -8.55
CA SER A 76 -9.53 -11.92 -8.47
C SER A 76 -9.65 -10.39 -8.43
N GLY A 77 -8.63 -9.70 -7.93
CA GLY A 77 -8.70 -8.26 -7.65
C GLY A 77 -9.52 -7.92 -6.41
N ALA A 78 -9.90 -8.91 -5.59
CA ALA A 78 -10.60 -8.65 -4.33
C ALA A 78 -9.73 -7.79 -3.41
N ILE A 79 -10.35 -6.82 -2.73
CA ILE A 79 -9.67 -5.84 -1.88
C ILE A 79 -10.15 -6.01 -0.45
N THR A 80 -9.21 -6.22 0.47
CA THR A 80 -9.41 -6.00 1.91
C THR A 80 -8.90 -4.61 2.25
N GLU A 81 -9.71 -3.80 2.93
CA GLU A 81 -9.41 -2.40 3.23
C GLU A 81 -9.25 -2.16 4.72
N ARG A 82 -8.16 -1.49 5.10
CA ARG A 82 -8.01 -0.87 6.43
C ARG A 82 -8.14 0.64 6.29
N ARG A 83 -9.13 1.22 6.99
CA ARG A 83 -9.24 2.69 7.17
C ARG A 83 -8.43 3.12 8.39
N LEU A 84 -7.65 4.18 8.26
CA LEU A 84 -6.77 4.68 9.31
C LEU A 84 -7.43 5.79 10.17
N GLY A 85 -8.61 6.26 9.78
CA GLY A 85 -9.35 7.26 10.53
C GLY A 85 -8.73 8.66 10.40
N ALA A 86 -8.21 9.20 11.49
CA ALA A 86 -7.60 10.54 11.51
C ALA A 86 -6.10 10.54 11.17
N GLU A 87 -5.58 9.38 10.79
CA GLU A 87 -4.16 9.12 10.50
C GLU A 87 -3.99 8.82 9.01
N GLY A 88 -2.82 9.15 8.48
CA GLY A 88 -2.46 8.90 7.08
C GLY A 88 -1.15 8.14 6.96
N ILE A 89 -0.91 7.56 5.78
CA ILE A 89 0.30 6.80 5.45
C ILE A 89 0.88 7.26 4.10
N GLY A 90 2.20 7.10 3.96
CA GLY A 90 2.88 7.12 2.67
C GLY A 90 3.03 5.69 2.12
N GLU A 91 4.26 5.28 1.83
CA GLU A 91 4.59 3.90 1.50
C GLU A 91 4.51 2.98 2.73
N SER A 92 3.95 1.78 2.55
CA SER A 92 3.93 0.72 3.54
C SER A 92 4.87 -0.41 3.13
N ILE A 93 5.68 -0.94 4.05
CA ILE A 93 6.70 -1.97 3.76
C ILE A 93 6.23 -3.34 4.23
N PHE A 94 6.42 -4.37 3.42
CA PHE A 94 6.24 -5.75 3.84
C PHE A 94 7.52 -6.33 4.44
N ALA A 95 7.41 -6.98 5.60
CA ALA A 95 8.48 -7.74 6.23
C ALA A 95 8.03 -9.19 6.46
N PRO A 96 8.71 -10.21 5.90
CA PRO A 96 8.30 -11.60 6.05
C PRO A 96 8.48 -12.11 7.49
N ARG A 97 7.63 -13.05 7.92
CA ARG A 97 7.86 -13.82 9.14
C ARG A 97 9.06 -14.77 9.00
N ALA A 98 9.73 -15.03 10.12
CA ALA A 98 10.93 -15.87 10.17
C ALA A 98 10.63 -17.37 9.91
N ASP A 99 9.45 -17.86 10.32
CA ASP A 99 9.01 -19.25 10.15
C ASP A 99 8.45 -19.55 8.75
N GLY A 100 8.36 -18.56 7.88
CA GLY A 100 7.81 -18.68 6.54
C GLY A 100 6.28 -18.55 6.53
N ASP A 101 5.76 -18.08 5.40
CA ASP A 101 4.38 -17.66 5.17
C ASP A 101 3.90 -16.44 5.97
N GLY A 102 3.10 -15.59 5.31
CA GLY A 102 2.64 -14.33 5.86
C GLY A 102 3.78 -13.35 6.20
N GLY A 103 3.45 -12.37 7.01
CA GLY A 103 4.37 -11.30 7.35
C GLY A 103 3.67 -10.12 8.01
N TYR A 104 4.43 -9.06 8.16
CA TYR A 104 3.98 -7.82 8.75
C TYR A 104 3.98 -6.72 7.72
N VAL A 105 3.03 -5.79 7.87
CA VAL A 105 3.04 -4.51 7.15
C VAL A 105 3.45 -3.41 8.11
N LEU A 106 4.44 -2.62 7.71
CA LEU A 106 5.01 -1.54 8.50
C LEU A 106 4.75 -0.21 7.80
N SER A 107 4.12 0.74 8.50
CA SER A 107 3.78 2.05 7.93
C SER A 107 3.98 3.16 8.95
N TYR A 108 4.59 4.27 8.55
CA TYR A 108 4.60 5.46 9.39
C TYR A 108 3.23 6.14 9.35
N LEU A 109 2.69 6.41 10.54
CA LEU A 109 1.44 7.15 10.71
C LEU A 109 1.71 8.64 10.80
N TYR A 110 1.02 9.37 9.94
CA TYR A 110 1.04 10.81 9.86
C TYR A 110 -0.26 11.40 10.41
N THR A 111 -0.15 12.50 11.16
CA THR A 111 -1.27 13.32 11.62
C THR A 111 -1.02 14.76 11.22
N LEU A 112 -2.08 15.53 10.93
CA LEU A 112 -1.96 16.90 10.44
C LEU A 112 -1.32 17.86 11.46
N ASP A 113 -1.57 17.62 12.75
CA ASP A 113 -1.20 18.52 13.84
C ASP A 113 -0.03 17.99 14.70
N GLY A 114 0.58 16.87 14.32
CA GLY A 114 1.55 16.13 15.15
C GLY A 114 3.01 16.46 14.86
N ASP A 115 3.78 16.65 15.94
CA ASP A 115 5.27 16.73 15.92
C ASP A 115 5.94 15.37 16.21
N THR A 116 5.15 14.29 16.19
CA THR A 116 5.59 12.92 16.45
C THR A 116 5.05 11.98 15.38
N THR A 117 5.63 10.79 15.29
CA THR A 117 5.22 9.75 14.34
C THR A 117 5.10 8.43 15.08
N ASP A 118 4.09 7.64 14.76
CA ASP A 118 4.03 6.25 15.18
C ASP A 118 4.42 5.35 14.00
N LEU A 119 5.12 4.25 14.27
CA LEU A 119 5.26 3.15 13.32
C LEU A 119 4.17 2.12 13.64
N LEU A 120 3.23 1.97 12.71
CA LEU A 120 2.20 0.95 12.73
C LEU A 120 2.75 -0.39 12.24
N ILE A 121 2.39 -1.47 12.92
CA ILE A 121 2.70 -2.84 12.53
C ILE A 121 1.40 -3.64 12.48
N LEU A 122 1.09 -4.18 11.31
CA LEU A 122 -0.10 -4.99 11.04
C LEU A 122 0.29 -6.42 10.65
N ASP A 123 -0.61 -7.37 10.90
CA ASP A 123 -0.55 -8.69 10.28
C ASP A 123 -1.10 -8.56 8.85
N VAL A 124 -0.37 -9.05 7.85
CA VAL A 124 -0.84 -8.98 6.46
C VAL A 124 -2.04 -9.90 6.20
N ASP A 125 -2.16 -10.98 6.98
CA ASP A 125 -3.23 -11.97 6.84
C ASP A 125 -4.54 -11.52 7.52
N ASP A 126 -4.46 -10.52 8.41
CA ASP A 126 -5.57 -9.90 9.14
C ASP A 126 -5.48 -8.36 9.06
N LEU A 127 -5.36 -7.85 7.83
CA LEU A 127 -5.05 -6.44 7.58
C LEU A 127 -6.06 -5.45 8.22
N ASP A 128 -7.34 -5.80 8.21
CA ASP A 128 -8.43 -5.00 8.77
C ASP A 128 -8.74 -5.32 10.24
N GLY A 129 -7.97 -6.23 10.85
CA GLY A 129 -8.07 -6.62 12.25
C GLY A 129 -7.32 -5.71 13.23
N ASP A 130 -6.91 -6.27 14.36
CA ASP A 130 -6.21 -5.52 15.41
C ASP A 130 -4.76 -5.19 15.02
N GLU A 131 -4.25 -4.07 15.54
CA GLU A 131 -2.83 -3.74 15.38
C GLU A 131 -1.97 -4.78 16.11
N VAL A 132 -0.94 -5.31 15.44
CA VAL A 132 0.03 -6.19 16.10
C VAL A 132 0.86 -5.38 17.08
N ALA A 133 1.31 -4.20 16.66
CA ALA A 133 2.02 -3.26 17.50
C ALA A 133 1.98 -1.84 16.92
N ARG A 134 2.25 -0.87 17.80
CA ARG A 134 2.45 0.54 17.47
C ARG A 134 3.65 1.06 18.25
N ILE A 135 4.64 1.58 17.55
CA ILE A 135 5.88 2.08 18.15
C ILE A 135 5.88 3.60 18.07
N HIS A 136 5.81 4.26 19.22
CA HIS A 136 5.85 5.71 19.30
C HIS A 136 7.26 6.26 19.07
N LEU A 137 7.39 7.20 18.14
CA LEU A 137 8.63 7.96 17.91
C LEU A 137 8.43 9.39 18.44
N PRO A 138 9.28 9.86 19.38
CA PRO A 138 9.10 11.17 20.03
C PRO A 138 9.49 12.35 19.12
N VAL A 139 9.61 12.12 17.81
CA VAL A 139 10.02 13.07 16.79
C VAL A 139 9.28 12.71 15.50
N ARG A 140 8.85 13.73 14.77
CA ARG A 140 8.24 13.58 13.46
C ARG A 140 9.22 13.01 12.45
N VAL A 141 8.81 11.93 11.80
CA VAL A 141 9.38 11.48 10.53
C VAL A 141 8.59 12.21 9.41
N PRO A 142 9.23 13.06 8.59
CA PRO A 142 8.55 13.70 7.47
C PRO A 142 7.98 12.66 6.51
N LEU A 143 6.93 13.02 5.76
CA LEU A 143 6.43 12.19 4.67
C LEU A 143 7.58 11.90 3.70
N GLY A 144 7.98 10.63 3.68
CA GLY A 144 9.09 10.13 2.90
C GLY A 144 8.64 9.68 1.51
N LEU A 145 9.58 9.04 0.81
CA LEU A 145 9.29 8.33 -0.42
C LEU A 145 9.42 6.83 -0.14
N HIS A 146 10.50 6.22 -0.61
CA HIS A 146 10.67 4.78 -0.58
C HIS A 146 11.52 4.29 0.60
N GLY A 147 11.24 3.06 1.01
CA GLY A 147 11.99 2.28 1.99
C GLY A 147 12.10 0.81 1.59
N SER A 148 12.86 0.03 2.36
CA SER A 148 13.00 -1.42 2.15
C SER A 148 13.23 -2.10 3.48
N TRP A 149 12.72 -3.34 3.60
CA TRP A 149 13.08 -4.23 4.69
C TRP A 149 14.34 -5.01 4.31
N VAL A 150 15.27 -5.14 5.25
CA VAL A 150 16.48 -5.96 5.09
C VAL A 150 16.54 -6.90 6.28
N ASP A 151 16.53 -8.19 6.00
CA ASP A 151 16.73 -9.23 7.01
C ASP A 151 18.18 -9.16 7.54
N PRO A 152 18.43 -9.32 8.85
CA PRO A 152 19.77 -9.45 9.43
C PRO A 152 20.72 -10.48 8.77
#